data_AF-A0A7V1INB8-F1
#
_entry.id   AF-A0A7V1INB8-F1
#
_cell.length_a   1.000
_cell.length_b   1.000
_cell.length_c   1.000
_cell.angle_alpha   90.00
_cell.angle_beta   90.00
_cell.angle_gamma   90.00
#
_symmetry.space_group_name_H-M   'P 1'
#
loop_
_entity.id
_entity.type
_entity.pdbx_description
1 polymer ?
#
loop_
_entity_poly.entity_id
_entity_poly.type
_entity_poly.pdbx_seq_one_letter_code
_entity_poly.pdbx_strand_id
1 'polypeptide(L)'
;MNPTVDLVLSCRPLERIASEVAVVGFFADERPLREGAARADWRLCGGLSRRIEAGDLSGKSGEALLVGCGRALASPRLMLLGLGGRRGFDRARVRDEVRMAVDRCLALGCTRIALAPLGIASDDLPRHAAELIGGFHEAARTADRPISLSMPVPTSEIPGVTRAFDQARKALGAAGFQLRADEVERGDGGSGGSVAGSDPGPGRIVFP
;
A
#
# COMPACT_ATOMS: atom_id res chain seq x y z
N MET A 1 7.06 -16.88 -21.89
CA MET A 1 7.44 -16.92 -20.47
C MET A 1 6.56 -15.91 -19.76
N ASN A 2 5.74 -16.33 -18.80
CA ASN A 2 5.04 -15.34 -17.97
C ASN A 2 6.07 -14.62 -17.09
N PRO A 3 6.00 -13.29 -16.96
CA PRO A 3 6.92 -12.57 -16.10
C PRO A 3 6.77 -13.03 -14.64
N THR A 4 7.89 -13.06 -13.93
CA THR A 4 7.90 -13.35 -12.49
C THR A 4 7.26 -12.20 -11.73
N VAL A 5 6.36 -12.53 -10.80
CA VAL A 5 5.75 -11.56 -9.88
C VAL A 5 6.27 -11.84 -8.48
N ASP A 6 6.91 -10.85 -7.87
CA ASP A 6 7.34 -10.89 -6.47
C ASP A 6 6.33 -10.12 -5.63
N LEU A 7 5.56 -10.83 -4.82
CA LEU A 7 4.57 -10.28 -3.91
C LEU A 7 5.16 -10.23 -2.50
N VAL A 8 5.37 -9.03 -1.99
CA VAL A 8 5.99 -8.74 -0.70
C VAL A 8 4.92 -8.25 0.26
N LEU A 9 4.68 -9.00 1.35
CA LEU A 9 3.87 -8.55 2.47
C LEU A 9 4.76 -7.71 3.40
N SER A 10 4.54 -6.41 3.45
CA SER A 10 5.34 -5.50 4.27
C SER A 10 4.63 -5.15 5.57
N CYS A 11 5.34 -5.30 6.69
CA CYS A 11 4.88 -4.78 7.99
C CYS A 11 4.96 -3.26 8.08
N ARG A 12 5.57 -2.61 7.08
CA ARG A 12 5.65 -1.15 6.98
C ARG A 12 4.34 -0.60 6.44
N PRO A 13 3.96 0.60 6.87
CA PRO A 13 2.81 1.26 6.29
C PRO A 13 3.08 1.77 4.88
N LEU A 14 2.01 1.96 4.10
CA LEU A 14 2.09 2.33 2.68
C LEU A 14 3.04 3.50 2.42
N GLU A 15 2.95 4.57 3.21
CA GLU A 15 3.75 5.78 3.01
C GLU A 15 5.26 5.56 3.21
N ARG A 16 5.68 4.44 3.81
CA ARG A 16 7.08 4.04 4.05
C ARG A 16 7.59 2.96 3.09
N ILE A 17 6.74 2.41 2.22
CA ILE A 17 7.14 1.37 1.28
C ILE A 17 7.79 2.03 0.04
N ALA A 18 9.08 1.76 -0.16
CA ALA A 18 9.80 2.25 -1.33
C ALA A 18 9.28 1.57 -2.61
N SER A 19 8.77 2.37 -3.54
CA SER A 19 8.14 1.89 -4.78
C SER A 19 8.21 2.99 -5.84
N GLU A 20 7.84 2.66 -7.08
CA GLU A 20 7.72 3.64 -8.17
C GLU A 20 6.36 4.34 -8.16
N VAL A 21 5.34 3.68 -7.62
CA VAL A 21 3.98 4.20 -7.42
C VAL A 21 3.33 3.52 -6.22
N ALA A 22 2.71 4.32 -5.34
CA ALA A 22 1.81 3.85 -4.29
C ALA A 22 0.36 3.92 -4.78
N VAL A 23 -0.47 2.96 -4.43
CA VAL A 23 -1.85 2.87 -4.89
C VAL A 23 -2.78 2.71 -3.70
N VAL A 24 -3.82 3.55 -3.67
CA VAL A 24 -4.86 3.57 -2.65
C VAL A 24 -6.22 3.70 -3.33
N GLY A 25 -7.27 3.20 -2.69
CA GLY A 25 -8.64 3.34 -3.13
C GLY A 25 -9.51 4.03 -2.10
N PHE A 26 -10.61 4.65 -2.53
CA PHE A 26 -11.65 5.19 -1.67
C PHE A 26 -13.04 4.96 -2.29
N PHE A 27 -14.07 4.89 -1.46
CA PHE A 27 -15.45 4.78 -1.93
C PHE A 27 -16.07 6.15 -2.19
N ALA A 28 -17.00 6.20 -3.15
CA ALA A 28 -17.75 7.41 -3.48
C ALA A 28 -18.50 7.97 -2.26
N ASP A 29 -19.06 7.08 -1.44
CA ASP A 29 -19.81 7.38 -0.21
C ASP A 29 -18.93 7.50 1.05
N GLU A 30 -17.61 7.38 0.92
CA GLU A 30 -16.70 7.44 2.06
C GLU A 30 -16.13 8.84 2.27
N ARG A 31 -16.64 9.56 3.28
CA ARG A 31 -16.02 10.79 3.80
C ARG A 31 -16.02 10.76 5.33
N PRO A 32 -14.90 11.05 6.02
CA PRO A 32 -13.55 11.31 5.48
C PRO A 32 -12.91 10.05 4.86
N LEU A 33 -11.82 10.23 4.11
CA LEU A 33 -10.99 9.13 3.59
C LEU A 33 -10.58 8.17 4.71
N ARG A 34 -10.44 6.87 4.40
CA ARG A 34 -10.04 5.83 5.37
C ARG A 34 -8.75 5.12 4.97
N GLU A 35 -8.22 4.34 5.91
CA GLU A 35 -7.09 3.42 5.70
C GLU A 35 -5.87 4.06 5.01
N GLY A 36 -5.32 3.41 3.98
CA GLY A 36 -4.17 3.90 3.23
C GLY A 36 -4.39 5.27 2.59
N ALA A 37 -5.61 5.56 2.12
CA ALA A 37 -5.94 6.86 1.53
C ALA A 37 -5.89 7.98 2.57
N ALA A 38 -6.43 7.75 3.77
CA ALA A 38 -6.38 8.71 4.88
C ALA A 38 -4.94 9.03 5.30
N ARG A 39 -4.10 8.00 5.42
CA ARG A 39 -2.70 8.16 5.83
C ARG A 39 -1.88 8.89 4.78
N ALA A 40 -2.09 8.55 3.52
CA ALA A 40 -1.46 9.26 2.41
C ALA A 40 -1.91 10.73 2.37
N ASP A 41 -3.21 11.00 2.54
CA ASP A 41 -3.74 12.36 2.57
C ASP A 41 -3.17 13.18 3.72
N TRP A 42 -3.03 12.58 4.91
CA TRP A 42 -2.38 13.20 6.06
C TRP A 42 -0.93 13.59 5.75
N ARG A 43 -0.17 12.69 5.11
CA ARG A 43 1.21 12.98 4.66
C ARG A 43 1.28 14.07 3.60
N LEU A 44 0.26 14.18 2.77
CA LEU A 44 0.13 15.19 1.71
C LEU A 44 -0.57 16.47 2.20
N CYS A 45 -0.75 16.64 3.51
CA CYS A 45 -1.41 17.80 4.12
C CYS A 45 -2.78 18.10 3.48
N GLY A 46 -3.64 17.08 3.39
CA GLY A 46 -4.99 17.20 2.84
C GLY A 46 -5.03 17.37 1.31
N GLY A 47 -3.95 17.05 0.61
CA GLY A 47 -3.84 17.24 -0.84
C GLY A 47 -4.79 16.37 -1.65
N LEU A 48 -5.12 15.16 -1.19
CA LEU A 48 -6.11 14.29 -1.83
C LEU A 48 -7.53 14.79 -1.54
N SER A 49 -7.81 15.14 -0.29
CA SER A 49 -9.12 15.68 0.10
C SER A 49 -9.47 16.94 -0.69
N ARG A 50 -8.52 17.88 -0.83
CA ARG A 50 -8.72 19.10 -1.63
C ARG A 50 -9.01 18.82 -3.11
N ARG A 51 -8.37 17.80 -3.70
CA ARG A 51 -8.62 17.42 -5.10
C ARG A 51 -9.98 16.76 -5.28
N ILE A 52 -10.40 15.93 -4.33
CA ILE A 52 -11.73 15.34 -4.30
C ILE A 52 -12.80 16.44 -4.15
N GLU A 53 -12.59 17.39 -3.24
CA GLU A 53 -13.49 18.55 -3.05
C GLU A 53 -13.55 19.45 -4.28
N ALA A 54 -12.43 19.61 -5.01
CA ALA A 54 -12.38 20.32 -6.29
C ALA A 54 -13.06 19.58 -7.46
N GLY A 55 -13.45 18.32 -7.26
CA GLY A 55 -14.12 17.52 -8.27
C GLY A 55 -13.21 16.72 -9.21
N ASP A 56 -11.89 16.63 -8.91
CA ASP A 56 -10.95 15.82 -9.71
C ASP A 56 -11.34 14.32 -9.71
N LEU A 57 -11.97 13.85 -8.62
CA LEU A 57 -12.56 12.50 -8.52
C LEU A 57 -13.86 12.53 -7.74
N SER A 58 -14.82 11.75 -8.22
CA SER A 58 -16.09 11.50 -7.52
C SER A 58 -16.05 10.23 -6.67
N GLY A 59 -15.12 9.31 -6.95
CA GLY A 59 -14.98 8.02 -6.30
C GLY A 59 -15.72 6.90 -7.03
N LYS A 60 -16.18 7.14 -8.26
CA LYS A 60 -16.78 6.10 -9.11
C LYS A 60 -15.75 5.04 -9.47
N SER A 61 -16.19 3.79 -9.58
CA SER A 61 -15.35 2.70 -10.05
C SER A 61 -14.79 3.04 -11.42
N GLY A 62 -13.49 2.79 -11.60
CA GLY A 62 -12.77 3.12 -12.82
C GLY A 62 -12.20 4.54 -12.88
N GLU A 63 -12.51 5.43 -11.94
CA GLU A 63 -11.79 6.71 -11.83
C GLU A 63 -10.40 6.51 -11.24
N ALA A 64 -9.43 7.28 -11.73
CA ALA A 64 -8.07 7.28 -11.22
C ALA A 64 -7.46 8.68 -11.29
N LEU A 65 -6.70 9.04 -10.26
CA LEU A 65 -5.91 10.26 -10.20
C LEU A 65 -4.49 9.92 -9.80
N LEU A 66 -3.53 10.44 -10.56
CA LEU A 66 -2.12 10.33 -10.25
C LEU A 66 -1.61 11.66 -9.69
N VAL A 67 -1.01 11.62 -8.50
CA VAL A 67 -0.39 12.80 -7.87
C VAL A 67 1.09 12.55 -7.60
N GLY A 68 1.90 13.61 -7.67
CA GLY A 68 3.28 13.59 -7.19
C GLY A 68 3.32 13.71 -5.67
N CYS A 69 4.17 12.91 -5.03
CA CYS A 69 4.28 12.88 -3.56
C CYS A 69 5.49 13.64 -3.02
N GLY A 70 6.45 14.04 -3.86
CA GLY A 70 7.69 14.66 -3.41
C GLY A 70 8.41 13.78 -2.37
N ARG A 71 8.61 14.32 -1.16
CA ARG A 71 9.19 13.59 -0.02
C ARG A 71 8.16 13.12 1.01
N ALA A 72 6.87 13.32 0.76
CA ALA A 72 5.81 12.99 1.72
C ALA A 72 5.65 11.47 1.90
N LEU A 73 5.84 10.71 0.81
CA LEU A 73 5.81 9.25 0.77
C LEU A 73 7.16 8.75 0.24
N ALA A 74 7.53 7.52 0.59
CA ALA A 74 8.69 6.84 0.00
C ALA A 74 8.51 6.54 -1.49
N SER A 75 7.26 6.49 -1.95
CA SER A 75 6.92 6.44 -3.37
C SER A 75 6.84 7.86 -3.95
N PRO A 76 7.45 8.14 -5.12
CA PRO A 76 7.42 9.47 -5.73
C PRO A 76 6.04 9.84 -6.29
N ARG A 77 5.17 8.84 -6.52
CA ARG A 77 3.84 8.98 -7.11
C ARG A 77 2.81 8.23 -6.29
N LEU A 78 1.60 8.77 -6.22
CA LEU A 78 0.45 8.08 -5.66
C LEU A 78 -0.71 8.08 -6.65
N MET A 79 -1.27 6.90 -6.88
CA MET A 79 -2.49 6.70 -7.63
C MET A 79 -3.65 6.49 -6.66
N LEU A 80 -4.63 7.39 -6.71
CA LEU A 80 -5.88 7.30 -5.99
C LEU A 80 -6.96 6.75 -6.92
N LEU A 81 -7.63 5.67 -6.51
CA LEU A 81 -8.67 4.99 -7.27
C LEU A 81 -10.04 5.21 -6.65
N GLY A 82 -11.04 5.49 -7.47
CA GLY A 82 -12.44 5.40 -7.06
C GLY A 82 -12.90 3.94 -7.09
N LEU A 83 -13.45 3.44 -5.99
CA LEU A 83 -13.92 2.04 -5.86
C LEU A 83 -15.44 1.89 -6.10
N GLY A 84 -16.13 3.00 -6.40
CA GLY A 84 -17.58 3.06 -6.51
C GLY A 84 -18.26 3.16 -5.14
N GLY A 85 -19.55 2.80 -5.09
CA GLY A 85 -20.30 2.76 -3.84
C GLY A 85 -19.96 1.54 -2.99
N ARG A 86 -19.89 1.70 -1.67
CA ARG A 86 -19.63 0.61 -0.71
C ARG A 86 -20.69 -0.49 -0.79
N ARG A 87 -21.97 -0.08 -0.94
CA ARG A 87 -23.09 -1.02 -1.18
C ARG A 87 -22.92 -1.66 -2.56
N GLY A 88 -22.48 -2.92 -2.56
CA GLY A 88 -22.23 -3.70 -3.78
C GLY A 88 -20.75 -3.97 -4.05
N PHE A 89 -19.84 -3.56 -3.17
CA PHE A 89 -18.44 -3.98 -3.22
C PHE A 89 -18.30 -5.43 -2.76
N ASP A 90 -18.19 -6.35 -3.71
CA ASP A 90 -18.10 -7.79 -3.48
C ASP A 90 -16.71 -8.35 -3.82
N ARG A 91 -16.56 -9.67 -3.68
CA ARG A 91 -15.33 -10.40 -4.01
C ARG A 91 -14.91 -10.24 -5.48
N ALA A 92 -15.86 -10.21 -6.41
CA ALA A 92 -15.54 -10.04 -7.82
C ALA A 92 -14.95 -8.64 -8.07
N ARG A 93 -15.54 -7.60 -7.48
CA ARG A 93 -15.02 -6.24 -7.54
C ARG A 93 -13.65 -6.09 -6.92
N VAL A 94 -13.35 -6.76 -5.79
CA VAL A 94 -11.99 -6.77 -5.22
C VAL A 94 -10.96 -7.21 -6.27
N ARG A 95 -11.22 -8.34 -6.93
CA ARG A 95 -10.32 -8.88 -7.95
C ARG A 95 -10.16 -7.89 -9.13
N ASP A 96 -11.27 -7.35 -9.60
CA ASP A 96 -11.30 -6.47 -10.77
C ASP A 96 -10.58 -5.14 -10.48
N GLU A 97 -10.79 -4.54 -9.32
CA GLU A 97 -10.11 -3.30 -8.90
C GLU A 97 -8.60 -3.51 -8.72
N VAL A 98 -8.19 -4.65 -8.14
CA VAL A 98 -6.77 -5.01 -8.01
C VAL A 98 -6.11 -5.19 -9.37
N ARG A 99 -6.77 -5.91 -10.28
CA ARG A 99 -6.29 -6.07 -11.65
C ARG A 99 -6.14 -4.70 -12.33
N MET A 100 -7.19 -3.88 -12.31
CA MET A 100 -7.20 -2.56 -12.95
C MET A 100 -6.12 -1.63 -12.35
N ALA A 101 -5.90 -1.70 -11.04
CA ALA A 101 -4.84 -0.95 -10.37
C ALA A 101 -3.46 -1.32 -10.91
N VAL A 102 -3.16 -2.62 -11.02
CA VAL A 102 -1.87 -3.10 -11.52
C VAL A 102 -1.73 -2.79 -13.01
N ASP A 103 -2.76 -3.04 -13.83
CA ASP A 103 -2.75 -2.73 -15.27
C ASP A 103 -2.42 -1.25 -15.53
N ARG A 104 -3.01 -0.33 -14.74
CA ARG A 104 -2.71 1.11 -14.83
C ARG A 104 -1.28 1.43 -14.44
N CYS A 105 -0.74 0.78 -13.42
CA CYS A 105 0.65 0.98 -13.02
C CYS A 105 1.61 0.49 -14.11
N LEU A 106 1.32 -0.66 -14.71
CA LEU A 106 2.11 -1.21 -15.81
C LEU A 106 2.04 -0.33 -17.06
N ALA A 107 0.87 0.23 -17.38
CA ALA A 107 0.70 1.20 -18.47
C ALA A 107 1.51 2.50 -18.25
N LEU A 108 1.79 2.87 -17.00
CA LEU A 108 2.70 3.96 -16.63
C LEU A 108 4.18 3.55 -16.65
N GLY A 109 4.50 2.31 -17.03
CA GLY A 109 5.84 1.74 -17.02
C GLY A 109 6.38 1.40 -15.62
N CYS A 110 5.52 1.41 -14.58
CA CYS A 110 5.90 1.10 -13.22
C CYS A 110 5.88 -0.41 -12.98
N THR A 111 6.99 -0.96 -12.51
CA THR A 111 7.10 -2.39 -12.14
C THR A 111 7.27 -2.61 -10.65
N ARG A 112 7.60 -1.56 -9.86
CA ARG A 112 7.60 -1.62 -8.39
C ARG A 112 6.41 -0.87 -7.82
N ILE A 113 5.41 -1.57 -7.32
CA ILE A 113 4.11 -1.01 -6.93
C ILE A 113 3.88 -1.28 -5.45
N ALA A 114 3.57 -0.25 -4.67
CA ALA A 114 3.04 -0.41 -3.32
C ALA A 114 1.50 -0.32 -3.37
N LEU A 115 0.77 -1.38 -3.07
CA LEU A 115 -0.69 -1.43 -3.20
C LEU A 115 -1.33 -1.64 -1.83
N ALA A 116 -2.10 -0.65 -1.35
CA ALA A 116 -2.93 -0.84 -0.17
C ALA A 116 -4.10 -1.81 -0.47
N PRO A 117 -4.61 -2.53 0.54
CA PRO A 117 -5.83 -3.33 0.40
C PRO A 117 -6.99 -2.46 -0.13
N LEU A 118 -7.44 -2.73 -1.36
CA LEU A 118 -8.45 -1.90 -2.02
C LEU A 118 -9.85 -2.28 -1.52
N GLY A 119 -10.41 -1.46 -0.64
CA GLY A 119 -11.76 -1.64 -0.12
C GLY A 119 -11.94 -2.75 0.92
N ILE A 120 -10.85 -3.43 1.28
CA ILE A 120 -10.79 -4.54 2.23
C ILE A 120 -10.13 -4.03 3.51
N ALA A 121 -10.68 -4.39 4.66
CA ALA A 121 -10.03 -4.12 5.94
C ALA A 121 -8.82 -5.04 6.12
N SER A 122 -7.79 -4.60 6.83
CA SER A 122 -6.54 -5.37 6.94
C SER A 122 -6.72 -6.75 7.58
N ASP A 123 -7.68 -6.89 8.49
CA ASP A 123 -8.07 -8.14 9.16
C ASP A 123 -8.91 -9.09 8.27
N ASP A 124 -9.44 -8.57 7.16
CA ASP A 124 -10.24 -9.34 6.19
C ASP A 124 -9.42 -9.79 4.97
N LEU A 125 -8.16 -9.36 4.88
CA LEU A 125 -7.21 -9.78 3.83
C LEU A 125 -7.13 -11.30 3.63
N PRO A 126 -7.05 -12.14 4.66
CA PRO A 126 -7.02 -13.59 4.47
C PRO A 126 -8.27 -14.13 3.76
N ARG A 127 -9.44 -13.54 4.00
CA ARG A 127 -10.70 -13.98 3.37
C ARG A 127 -10.79 -13.64 1.90
N HIS A 128 -10.04 -12.62 1.48
CA HIS A 128 -9.99 -12.11 0.10
C HIS A 128 -8.71 -12.52 -0.66
N ALA A 129 -7.92 -13.43 -0.10
CA ALA A 129 -6.64 -13.85 -0.68
C ALA A 129 -6.78 -14.37 -2.13
N ALA A 130 -7.84 -15.11 -2.44
CA ALA A 130 -8.08 -15.66 -3.78
C ALA A 130 -8.34 -14.55 -4.80
N GLU A 131 -9.11 -13.53 -4.41
CA GLU A 131 -9.46 -12.39 -5.24
C GLU A 131 -8.24 -11.49 -5.49
N LEU A 132 -7.44 -11.24 -4.45
CA LEU A 132 -6.20 -10.46 -4.55
C LEU A 132 -5.18 -11.15 -5.45
N ILE A 133 -4.87 -12.43 -5.19
CA ILE A 133 -3.92 -13.20 -5.99
C ILE A 133 -4.45 -13.38 -7.42
N GLY A 134 -5.74 -13.62 -7.60
CA GLY A 134 -6.37 -13.71 -8.93
C GLY A 134 -6.22 -12.42 -9.73
N GLY A 135 -6.45 -11.27 -9.11
CA GLY A 135 -6.32 -9.96 -9.75
C GLY A 135 -4.87 -9.67 -10.16
N PHE A 136 -3.92 -9.96 -9.28
CA PHE A 136 -2.50 -9.85 -9.61
C PHE A 136 -2.09 -10.80 -10.72
N HIS A 137 -2.52 -12.06 -10.63
CA HIS A 137 -2.18 -13.09 -11.61
C HIS A 137 -2.69 -12.71 -13.00
N GLU A 138 -3.90 -12.17 -13.08
CA GLU A 138 -4.48 -11.72 -14.32
C GLU A 138 -3.72 -10.53 -14.93
N ALA A 139 -3.42 -9.49 -14.14
CA ALA A 139 -2.67 -8.31 -14.59
C ALA A 139 -1.23 -8.67 -15.00
N ALA A 140 -0.60 -9.62 -14.33
CA ALA A 140 0.76 -10.06 -14.66
C ALA A 140 0.86 -10.73 -16.04
N ARG A 141 -0.25 -11.22 -16.62
CA ARG A 141 -0.24 -11.83 -17.97
C ARG A 141 0.05 -10.83 -19.07
N THR A 142 -0.22 -9.55 -18.84
CA THR A 142 0.01 -8.48 -19.83
C THR A 142 1.36 -7.81 -19.65
N ALA A 143 2.12 -8.16 -18.62
CA ALA A 143 3.44 -7.61 -18.39
C ALA A 143 4.51 -8.30 -19.22
N ASP A 144 5.48 -7.51 -19.67
CA ASP A 144 6.68 -7.93 -20.40
C ASP A 144 7.91 -7.98 -19.49
N ARG A 145 7.80 -7.42 -18.27
CA ARG A 145 8.88 -7.27 -17.29
C ARG A 145 8.47 -7.86 -15.93
N PRO A 146 9.44 -8.31 -15.11
CA PRO A 146 9.17 -8.74 -13.75
C PRO A 146 8.53 -7.61 -12.92
N ILE A 147 7.54 -7.96 -12.11
CA ILE A 147 6.79 -7.02 -11.27
C ILE A 147 7.09 -7.31 -9.80
N SER A 148 7.31 -6.27 -9.00
CA SER A 148 7.34 -6.35 -7.55
C SER A 148 6.13 -5.60 -6.97
N LEU A 149 5.28 -6.31 -6.25
CA LEU A 149 4.08 -5.81 -5.60
C LEU A 149 4.30 -5.86 -4.09
N SER A 150 4.26 -4.71 -3.42
CA SER A 150 4.37 -4.63 -1.97
C SER A 150 3.03 -4.25 -1.36
N MET A 151 2.52 -5.07 -0.44
CA MET A 151 1.25 -4.82 0.25
C MET A 151 1.51 -4.56 1.73
N PRO A 152 1.03 -3.42 2.29
CA PRO A 152 1.11 -3.19 3.73
C PRO A 152 0.14 -4.12 4.46
N VAL A 153 0.65 -4.82 5.46
CA VAL A 153 -0.11 -5.76 6.31
C VAL A 153 0.34 -5.55 7.76
N PRO A 154 -0.59 -5.47 8.74
CA PRO A 154 -0.21 -5.40 10.15
C PRO A 154 0.68 -6.58 10.55
N THR A 155 1.71 -6.35 11.35
CA THR A 155 2.69 -7.38 11.74
C THR A 155 2.01 -8.62 12.34
N SER A 156 0.94 -8.45 13.12
CA SER A 156 0.15 -9.54 13.70
C SER A 156 -0.54 -10.43 12.66
N GLU A 157 -0.90 -9.85 11.51
CA GLU A 157 -1.63 -10.53 10.44
C GLU A 157 -0.72 -11.20 9.42
N ILE A 158 0.58 -10.86 9.38
CA ILE A 158 1.55 -11.40 8.40
C ILE A 158 1.49 -12.93 8.30
N PRO A 159 1.51 -13.72 9.40
CA PRO A 159 1.45 -15.18 9.29
C PRO A 159 0.11 -15.68 8.70
N GLY A 160 -1.00 -15.03 9.06
CA GLY A 160 -2.34 -15.38 8.57
C GLY A 160 -2.49 -15.09 7.08
N VAL A 161 -2.13 -13.87 6.66
CA VAL A 161 -2.17 -13.44 5.26
C VAL A 161 -1.19 -14.24 4.41
N THR A 162 0.02 -14.51 4.89
CA THR A 162 1.00 -15.34 4.17
C THR A 162 0.45 -16.72 3.83
N ARG A 163 -0.17 -17.41 4.82
CA ARG A 163 -0.77 -18.73 4.62
C ARG A 163 -1.92 -18.68 3.62
N ALA A 164 -2.81 -17.70 3.75
CA ALA A 164 -3.96 -17.54 2.85
C ALA A 164 -3.50 -17.24 1.40
N PHE A 165 -2.51 -16.37 1.23
CA PHE A 165 -1.96 -16.02 -0.08
C PHE A 165 -1.23 -17.20 -0.73
N ASP A 166 -0.45 -17.97 0.02
CA ASP A 166 0.20 -19.17 -0.53
C ASP A 166 -0.81 -20.25 -0.93
N GLN A 167 -1.87 -20.44 -0.13
CA GLN A 167 -2.96 -21.36 -0.49
C GLN A 167 -3.70 -20.91 -1.76
N ALA A 168 -4.04 -19.62 -1.86
CA ALA A 168 -4.67 -19.04 -3.05
C ALA A 168 -3.79 -19.18 -4.30
N ARG A 169 -2.49 -18.88 -4.17
CA ARG A 169 -1.49 -19.02 -5.23
C ARG A 169 -1.39 -20.46 -5.73
N LYS A 170 -1.34 -21.43 -4.81
CA LYS A 170 -1.31 -22.88 -5.14
C LYS A 170 -2.59 -23.30 -5.87
N ALA A 171 -3.76 -22.88 -5.39
CA ALA A 171 -5.04 -23.20 -6.00
C ALA A 171 -5.19 -22.63 -7.42
N LEU A 172 -4.62 -21.45 -7.68
CA LEU A 172 -4.67 -20.79 -9.00
C LEU A 172 -3.57 -21.26 -9.96
N GLY A 173 -2.65 -22.14 -9.53
CA GLY A 173 -1.52 -22.56 -10.38
C GLY A 173 -0.56 -21.42 -10.74
N ALA A 174 -0.50 -20.37 -9.92
CA ALA A 174 0.30 -19.17 -10.14
C ALA A 174 1.80 -19.42 -9.84
N ALA A 175 2.44 -20.32 -10.59
CA ALA A 175 3.83 -20.75 -10.38
C ALA A 175 4.86 -19.62 -10.56
N GLY A 176 4.53 -18.59 -11.33
CA GLY A 176 5.37 -17.39 -11.53
C GLY A 176 5.32 -16.39 -10.36
N PHE A 177 4.50 -16.64 -9.33
CA PHE A 177 4.39 -15.78 -8.15
C PHE A 177 5.32 -16.26 -7.04
N GLN A 178 6.24 -15.39 -6.62
CA GLN A 178 7.02 -15.54 -5.41
C GLN A 178 6.36 -14.73 -4.31
N LEU A 179 6.02 -15.36 -3.19
CA LEU A 179 5.48 -14.69 -2.01
C LEU A 179 6.57 -14.55 -0.97
N ARG A 180 6.81 -13.33 -0.50
CA ARG A 180 7.75 -13.00 0.57
C ARG A 180 7.04 -12.15 1.61
N ALA A 181 7.49 -12.23 2.85
CA ALA A 181 7.21 -11.20 3.84
C ALA A 181 8.50 -10.39 4.03
N ASP A 182 8.40 -9.07 4.18
CA ASP A 182 9.55 -8.29 4.63
C ASP A 182 10.00 -8.86 5.98
N GLU A 183 11.28 -9.16 6.09
CA GLU A 183 11.88 -9.34 7.40
C GLU A 183 11.73 -8.00 8.13
N VAL A 184 11.07 -8.03 9.28
CA VAL A 184 11.14 -6.94 10.23
C VAL A 184 12.63 -6.81 10.54
N GLU A 185 13.30 -5.79 10.01
CA GLU A 185 14.56 -5.35 10.62
C GLU A 185 14.23 -5.18 12.10
N ARG A 186 14.71 -6.11 12.92
CA ARG A 186 14.69 -5.97 14.36
C ARG A 186 15.45 -4.69 14.60
N GLY A 187 14.71 -3.61 14.83
CA GLY A 187 15.26 -2.35 15.28
C GLY A 187 16.19 -2.70 16.42
N ASP A 188 17.45 -2.36 16.21
CA ASP A 188 18.54 -2.56 17.14
C ASP A 188 18.11 -2.03 18.50
N GLY A 189 17.87 -2.95 19.42
CA GLY A 189 17.46 -2.69 20.79
C GLY A 189 18.62 -3.05 21.71
N GLY A 190 19.36 -2.03 22.15
CA GLY A 190 20.38 -2.11 23.20
C GLY A 190 21.37 -0.95 23.05
N SER A 191 21.67 -0.11 24.04
CA SER A 191 21.46 -0.23 25.48
C SER A 191 21.63 1.16 26.11
N GLY A 192 20.84 1.46 27.14
CA GLY A 192 21.12 2.56 28.03
C GLY A 192 22.47 2.40 28.73
N GLY A 193 23.26 3.47 28.72
CA GLY A 193 24.35 3.69 29.66
C GLY A 193 23.94 4.82 30.60
N SER A 194 23.37 4.46 31.75
CA SER A 194 23.28 5.35 32.91
C SER A 194 24.66 5.44 33.54
N VAL A 195 25.28 6.63 33.54
CA VAL A 195 26.26 7.00 34.56
C VAL A 195 25.92 8.39 35.06
N ALA A 196 25.70 8.46 36.37
CA ALA A 196 25.38 9.64 37.13
C ALA A 196 26.57 10.61 37.26
N GLY A 197 26.23 11.90 37.39
CA GLY A 197 26.94 12.85 38.25
C GLY A 197 28.04 13.67 37.59
N SER A 198 27.76 14.94 37.29
CA SER A 198 28.23 16.07 38.11
C SER A 198 27.77 17.41 37.52
N ASP A 199 27.09 18.18 38.38
CA ASP A 199 26.71 19.59 38.21
C ASP A 199 27.97 20.49 38.16
N PRO A 200 27.98 21.54 37.32
CA PRO A 200 28.22 22.85 37.91
C PRO A 200 27.40 23.99 37.25
N GLY A 201 26.53 24.63 38.03
CA GLY A 201 26.44 26.08 38.24
C GLY A 201 25.88 26.97 37.10
N PRO A 202 24.95 27.92 37.40
CA PRO A 202 24.31 28.72 36.36
C PRO A 202 25.19 29.90 35.91
N GLY A 203 25.81 29.78 34.74
CA GLY A 203 26.46 30.87 34.02
C GLY A 203 25.45 31.69 33.21
N ARG A 204 25.25 32.95 33.63
CA ARG A 204 24.54 34.01 32.89
C ARG A 204 25.04 34.14 31.46
N ILE A 205 24.13 34.19 30.48
CA ILE A 205 24.41 34.69 29.12
C ILE A 205 23.51 35.89 28.85
N VAL A 206 24.15 37.02 28.58
CA VAL A 206 23.59 38.30 28.14
C VAL A 206 23.53 38.27 26.61
N PHE A 207 22.41 38.68 26.01
CA PHE A 207 22.30 38.92 24.56
C PHE A 207 22.49 40.41 24.24
N PRO A 208 23.10 40.75 23.08
CA PRO A 208 23.19 42.11 22.58
C PRO A 208 21.85 42.65 22.06
#